data_AF-A0A2G4IHC3-F1
#
_entry.id   AF-A0A2G4IHC3-F1
#
_cell.length_a   1.000
_cell.length_b   1.000
_cell.length_c   1.000
_cell.angle_alpha   90.00
_cell.angle_beta   90.00
_cell.angle_gamma   90.00
#
_symmetry.space_group_name_H-M   'P 1'
#
loop_
_entity.id
_entity.type
_entity.pdbx_description
1 polymer ?
#
loop_
_entity_poly.entity_id
_entity_poly.type
_entity_poly.pdbx_seq_one_letter_code
_entity_poly.pdbx_strand_id
1 'polypeptide(L)'
;MTRKVTEGLIIRLDSGLIYTLKPSVSIDAAIIAYTVKSDQADMARSIPLGLMHEDGQFQVLGRCGGPSIRVLASTLLIDGLKQLGQAYTT
;
A
#
# COMPACT_ATOMS: atom_id res chain seq x y z
N MET A 1 -2.92 31.43 -22.44
CA MET A 1 -3.79 30.23 -22.32
C MET A 1 -3.45 29.53 -21.02
N THR A 2 -4.36 29.51 -20.05
CA THR A 2 -4.11 28.95 -18.71
C THR A 2 -4.63 27.52 -18.68
N ARG A 3 -3.74 26.53 -18.54
CA ARG A 3 -4.14 25.11 -18.48
C ARG A 3 -4.86 24.86 -17.15
N LYS A 4 -6.13 24.46 -17.20
CA LYS A 4 -6.85 23.98 -16.02
C LYS A 4 -6.32 22.59 -15.69
N VAL A 5 -5.70 22.43 -14.53
CA VAL A 5 -5.20 21.13 -14.05
C VAL A 5 -6.34 20.45 -13.31
N THR A 6 -6.85 19.37 -13.89
CA THR A 6 -7.89 18.52 -13.30
C THR A 6 -7.36 17.10 -13.18
N GLU A 7 -7.72 16.40 -12.10
CA GLU A 7 -7.21 15.05 -11.80
C GLU A 7 -7.63 14.00 -12.82
N GLY A 8 -8.79 14.18 -13.47
CA GLY A 8 -9.33 13.26 -14.46
C GLY A 8 -10.74 13.65 -14.91
N LEU A 9 -11.44 12.71 -15.54
CA LEU A 9 -12.80 12.85 -16.06
C LEU A 9 -13.75 11.87 -15.36
N ILE A 10 -14.97 12.32 -15.09
CA ILE A 10 -16.08 11.47 -14.64
C ILE A 10 -17.03 11.27 -15.82
N ILE A 11 -17.30 10.01 -16.17
CA ILE A 11 -18.19 9.63 -17.27
C ILE A 11 -19.43 9.01 -16.63
N ARG A 12 -20.62 9.52 -16.98
CA ARG A 12 -21.91 9.04 -16.49
C ARG A 12 -22.72 8.57 -17.70
N LEU A 13 -23.20 7.33 -17.67
CA LEU A 13 -24.09 6.79 -18.69
C LEU A 13 -25.53 6.81 -18.20
N ASP A 14 -26.47 6.87 -19.13
CA ASP A 14 -27.92 6.81 -18.83
C ASP A 14 -28.32 5.47 -18.19
N SER A 15 -27.50 4.43 -18.32
CA SER A 15 -27.66 3.15 -17.62
C SER A 15 -27.41 3.23 -16.11
N GLY A 16 -26.95 4.38 -15.60
CA GLY A 16 -26.58 4.58 -14.20
C GLY A 16 -25.13 4.22 -13.88
N LEU A 17 -24.37 3.70 -14.85
CA LEU A 17 -22.94 3.41 -14.67
C LEU A 17 -22.11 4.69 -14.62
N ILE A 18 -21.18 4.73 -13.67
CA ILE A 18 -20.26 5.86 -13.46
C ILE A 18 -18.83 5.34 -13.55
N TYR A 19 -18.05 5.92 -14.45
CA TYR A 19 -16.63 5.61 -14.61
C TYR A 19 -15.77 6.81 -14.24
N THR A 20 -14.60 6.53 -13.65
CA THR A 20 -13.55 7.53 -13.44
C THR A 20 -12.41 7.25 -14.40
N LEU A 21 -12.03 8.24 -15.21
CA LEU A 21 -10.90 8.18 -16.11
C LEU A 21 -9.80 9.09 -15.56
N LYS A 22 -8.78 8.48 -14.96
CA LYS A 22 -7.61 9.17 -14.41
C LYS A 22 -6.34 8.63 -15.06
N PRO A 23 -5.32 9.48 -15.32
CA PRO A 23 -4.04 9.02 -15.86
C PRO A 23 -3.26 8.13 -14.89
N SER A 24 -3.63 8.12 -13.61
CA SER A 24 -3.07 7.27 -12.56
C SER A 24 -4.17 6.83 -11.60
N VAL A 25 -3.99 5.66 -11.00
CA VAL A 25 -4.85 5.15 -9.92
C VAL A 25 -4.00 4.86 -8.69
N SER A 26 -4.51 5.24 -7.52
CA SER A 26 -3.94 4.86 -6.23
C SER A 26 -4.87 3.83 -5.59
N ILE A 27 -4.29 2.88 -4.87
CA ILE A 27 -5.02 1.83 -4.17
C ILE A 27 -4.64 1.92 -2.70
N ASP A 28 -5.63 1.89 -1.82
CA ASP A 28 -5.41 1.75 -0.38
C ASP A 28 -5.06 0.29 -0.10
N ALA A 29 -3.86 0.05 0.41
CA ALA A 29 -3.34 -1.29 0.67
C ALA A 29 -2.78 -1.39 2.10
N ALA A 30 -2.92 -2.56 2.70
CA ALA A 30 -2.39 -2.85 4.02
C ALA A 30 -0.89 -3.16 3.94
N ILE A 31 -0.13 -2.70 4.94
CA ILE A 31 1.22 -3.19 5.18
C ILE A 31 1.11 -4.54 5.88
N ILE A 32 1.53 -5.60 5.21
CA ILE A 32 1.38 -6.98 5.72
C ILE A 32 2.67 -7.55 6.32
N ALA A 33 3.84 -6.99 5.95
CA ALA A 33 5.13 -7.33 6.54
C ALA A 33 6.17 -6.24 6.21
N TYR A 34 7.41 -6.42 6.70
CA TYR A 34 8.57 -5.65 6.29
C TYR A 34 9.85 -6.50 6.38
N THR A 35 10.87 -6.13 5.61
CA THR A 35 12.24 -6.63 5.82
C THR A 35 13.13 -5.48 6.27
N VAL A 36 14.13 -5.77 7.10
CA VAL A 36 15.12 -4.78 7.55
C VAL A 36 16.36 -4.77 6.67
N LYS A 37 17.08 -3.66 6.64
CA LYS A 37 18.42 -3.60 6.03
C LYS A 37 19.43 -4.34 6.91
N SER A 38 20.38 -5.02 6.27
CA SER A 38 21.42 -5.78 6.98
C SER A 38 22.40 -4.91 7.74
N ASP A 39 22.67 -3.71 7.23
CA ASP A 39 23.60 -2.72 7.79
C ASP A 39 22.90 -1.66 8.67
N GLN A 40 21.56 -1.59 8.61
CA GLN A 40 20.74 -0.59 9.30
C GLN A 40 19.46 -1.26 9.80
N ALA A 41 19.56 -1.95 10.95
CA ALA A 41 18.47 -2.75 11.51
C ALA A 41 17.21 -1.93 11.90
N ASP A 42 17.36 -0.62 12.03
CA ASP A 42 16.29 0.36 12.27
C ASP A 42 15.56 0.80 10.98
N MET A 43 16.03 0.36 9.82
CA MET A 43 15.48 0.75 8.52
C MET A 43 14.84 -0.42 7.79
N ALA A 44 13.61 -0.23 7.29
CA ALA A 44 12.99 -1.19 6.40
C ALA A 44 13.59 -1.11 4.99
N ARG A 45 14.04 -2.26 4.48
CA ARG A 45 14.48 -2.46 3.10
C ARG A 45 13.30 -2.67 2.16
N SER A 46 12.24 -3.29 2.64
CA SER A 46 11.07 -3.57 1.83
C SER A 46 9.78 -3.66 2.64
N ILE A 47 8.68 -3.25 2.01
CA ILE A 47 7.35 -3.29 2.62
C ILE A 47 6.40 -3.94 1.61
N PRO A 48 6.11 -5.25 1.72
CA PRO A 48 5.03 -5.87 0.96
C PRO A 48 3.67 -5.26 1.34
N LEU A 49 2.86 -5.05 0.31
CA LEU A 49 1.50 -4.52 0.40
C LEU A 49 0.49 -5.63 0.10
N GLY A 50 -0.60 -5.67 0.86
CA GLY A 50 -1.70 -6.60 0.69
C GLY A 50 -3.03 -5.88 0.46
N LEU A 51 -3.86 -6.42 -0.44
CA LEU A 51 -5.27 -6.07 -0.53
C LEU A 51 -6.06 -6.99 0.39
N MET A 52 -6.83 -6.42 1.30
CA MET A 52 -7.69 -7.18 2.21
C MET A 52 -8.98 -7.56 1.49
N HIS A 53 -9.29 -8.86 1.48
CA HIS A 53 -10.58 -9.39 1.04
C HIS A 53 -11.61 -9.35 2.18
N GLU A 54 -12.89 -9.46 1.83
CA GLU A 54 -13.99 -9.43 2.82
C GLU A 54 -13.90 -10.57 3.85
N ASP A 55 -13.25 -11.68 3.50
CA ASP A 55 -13.00 -12.83 4.36
C ASP A 55 -11.79 -12.66 5.30
N GLY A 56 -11.13 -11.49 5.27
CA GLY A 56 -9.97 -11.16 6.08
C GLY A 56 -8.65 -11.72 5.55
N GLN A 57 -8.63 -12.39 4.40
CA GLN A 57 -7.39 -12.81 3.73
C GLN A 57 -6.74 -11.64 3.00
N PHE A 58 -5.41 -11.72 2.83
CA PHE A 58 -4.66 -10.70 2.09
C PHE A 58 -4.12 -11.25 0.77
N GLN A 59 -4.47 -10.59 -0.33
CA GLN A 59 -3.82 -10.81 -1.61
C GLN A 59 -2.59 -9.92 -1.72
N VAL A 60 -1.42 -10.52 -1.93
CA VAL A 60 -0.16 -9.78 -2.08
C VAL A 60 -0.18 -9.01 -3.41
N LEU A 61 -0.08 -7.67 -3.34
CA LEU A 61 -0.08 -6.79 -4.51
C LEU A 61 1.34 -6.53 -5.05
N GLY A 62 2.36 -6.69 -4.20
CA GLY A 62 3.75 -6.45 -4.53
C GLY A 62 4.50 -5.77 -3.39
N ARG A 63 5.70 -5.28 -3.69
CA ARG A 63 6.61 -4.68 -2.71
C ARG A 63 6.76 -3.19 -2.98
N CYS A 64 6.48 -2.35 -2.00
CA CYS A 64 6.80 -0.94 -2.03
C CYS A 64 8.20 -0.70 -1.41
N GLY A 65 9.06 0.07 -2.09
CA GLY A 65 10.45 0.27 -1.67
C GLY A 65 11.27 1.16 -2.60
N GLY A 66 11.48 2.42 -2.22
CA GLY A 66 12.58 3.27 -2.73
C GLY A 66 13.82 3.16 -1.83
N PRO A 67 14.97 3.80 -2.17
CA PRO A 67 16.25 3.60 -1.47
C PRO A 67 16.26 3.93 0.04
N SER A 68 15.27 4.72 0.50
CA SER A 68 15.17 5.19 1.88
C SER A 68 13.69 5.33 2.28
N ILE A 69 13.11 4.28 2.86
CA ILE A 69 11.83 4.40 3.59
C ILE A 69 12.16 4.50 5.08
N ARG A 70 11.96 5.68 5.67
CA ARG A 70 11.93 5.82 7.14
C ARG A 70 10.61 5.22 7.61
N VAL A 71 10.67 4.07 8.27
CA VAL A 71 9.55 3.60 9.08
C VAL A 71 9.48 4.50 10.29
N LEU A 72 8.56 5.48 10.25
CA LEU A 72 8.18 6.19 11.46
C LEU A 72 7.43 5.18 12.32
N ALA A 73 8.13 4.63 13.33
CA ALA A 73 7.56 3.80 14.38
C ALA A 73 6.66 4.68 15.29
N SER A 74 5.55 5.13 14.73
CA SER A 74 4.45 5.80 15.42
C SER A 74 3.31 5.73 14.40
N THR A 75 2.32 4.84 14.50
CA THR A 75 1.55 4.47 15.68
C THR A 75 0.73 3.23 15.26
N LEU A 76 0.64 2.21 16.14
CA LEU A 76 -0.35 1.11 16.13
C LEU A 76 -0.17 -0.20 15.30
N LEU A 77 0.82 -0.38 14.41
CA LEU A 77 0.89 -1.64 13.63
C LEU A 77 2.12 -2.54 13.90
N ILE A 78 3.17 -2.05 14.54
CA ILE A 78 4.43 -2.81 14.64
C ILE A 78 4.33 -3.92 15.71
N ASP A 79 3.63 -3.69 16.83
CA ASP A 79 3.50 -4.71 17.87
C ASP A 79 2.62 -5.89 17.42
N GLY A 80 1.60 -5.63 16.59
CA GLY A 80 0.80 -6.68 15.95
C GLY A 80 1.55 -7.43 14.85
N LEU A 81 2.38 -6.73 14.07
CA LEU A 81 3.20 -7.37 13.02
C LEU A 81 4.36 -8.18 13.60
N LYS A 82 4.89 -7.84 14.78
CA LYS A 82 5.86 -8.70 15.50
C LYS A 82 5.26 -10.06 15.88
N GLN A 83 3.97 -10.12 16.21
CA GLN A 83 3.27 -11.39 16.47
C GLN A 83 3.07 -12.22 15.20
N LEU A 84 2.79 -11.59 14.07
CA LEU A 84 2.65 -12.27 12.77
C LEU A 84 4.00 -12.71 12.17
N GLY A 85 5.08 -11.95 12.40
CA GLY A 85 6.42 -12.27 11.89
C GLY A 85 7.04 -13.55 12.47
N GLN A 86 6.57 -14.03 13.63
CA GLN A 86 6.98 -15.33 14.18
C GLN A 86 6.26 -16.52 13.54
N ALA A 87 5.17 -16.31 12.81
CA ALA A 87 4.38 -17.39 12.20
C ALA A 87 4.93 -17.86 10.84
N TYR A 88 5.84 -17.12 10.21
CA TYR A 88 6.33 -17.38 8.84
C TYR A 88 7.85 -17.58 8.74
N THR A 89 8.54 -17.88 9.86
CA THR A 89 9.94 -18.32 9.83
C THR A 89 9.94 -19.85 9.83
N THR A 90 10.21 -20.47 8.67
CA THR A 90 10.58 -21.89 8.57
C THR A 90 12.10 -22.00 8.54
#